data_AF-F8KYZ4-F1
#
_entry.id   AF-F8KYZ4-F1
#
_cell.length_a   1.000
_cell.length_b   1.000
_cell.length_c   1.000
_cell.angle_alpha   90.00
_cell.angle_beta   90.00
_cell.angle_gamma   90.00
#
_symmetry.space_group_name_H-M   'P 1'
#
loop_
_entity.id
_entity.type
_entity.pdbx_description
1 polymer ?
#
loop_
_entity_poly.entity_id
_entity_poly.type
_entity_poly.pdbx_seq_one_letter_code
_entity_poly.pdbx_strand_id
1 'polypeptide(L)'
;MRAILGLILLTFFHSPLPAFFEGNGTSYFIEDVQVSLNDEQHHHLTWHPFENATYFIFGGNTPDFFPDFDSQESVFIAETQVPEFLVEYPFPFYKVTAYVDAPLDFEEKFAPRSLSEEDLKSFELPEDHKLRKKLDKIFSKNGVLASNNALKKAGFRRMIKCKAGMVVAKHPKLEGYRIKAYTDSYNGEEWQAFTRRIKGSRLIRKSIDAHQLNHLLNVPKKWLYAVPKEAGSPRKYILIVQDMDTLGWTLNANWFALHMTKAKLKALYTIIKENKLIDSVYPDNIPFSWDKRLNFVDIEHFNSTNHPIQYRKLLPYLSPEMQTYWKSLISQ
;
A
#
# COMPACT_ATOMS: atom_id res chain seq x y z
N MET A 1 4.53 3.19 21.06
CA MET A 1 4.50 1.95 20.29
C MET A 1 3.13 1.28 20.10
N ARG A 2 2.04 1.30 20.96
CA ARG A 2 0.70 0.56 20.87
C ARG A 2 0.50 0.24 19.40
N ALA A 3 0.96 -0.92 18.96
CA ALA A 3 1.34 -1.07 17.57
C ALA A 3 0.13 -0.97 16.66
N ILE A 4 0.43 -0.88 15.37
CA ILE A 4 -0.56 -0.58 14.36
C ILE A 4 -0.88 -1.85 13.60
N LEU A 5 -1.81 -2.58 14.20
CA LEU A 5 -3.09 -2.86 13.59
C LEU A 5 -3.12 -2.97 12.05
N GLY A 6 -3.26 -4.21 11.54
CA GLY A 6 -3.64 -4.52 10.16
C GLY A 6 -5.03 -5.17 10.04
N LEU A 7 -6.05 -4.39 9.71
CA LEU A 7 -7.48 -4.77 9.71
C LEU A 7 -7.89 -5.84 8.68
N ILE A 8 -8.61 -6.88 9.12
CA ILE A 8 -9.56 -7.65 8.28
C ILE A 8 -11.01 -7.42 8.74
N LEU A 9 -11.94 -7.47 7.78
CA LEU A 9 -13.29 -6.92 7.87
C LEU A 9 -14.30 -7.87 7.20
N LEU A 10 -15.20 -8.44 8.00
CA LEU A 10 -16.34 -9.23 7.55
C LEU A 10 -17.62 -8.40 7.66
N THR A 11 -17.87 -7.53 6.67
CA THR A 11 -19.23 -7.00 6.39
C THR A 11 -19.34 -6.37 4.99
N PHE A 12 -20.59 -6.15 4.54
CA PHE A 12 -20.91 -5.59 3.22
C PHE A 12 -20.50 -4.10 3.11
N PHE A 13 -19.56 -3.77 2.22
CA PHE A 13 -19.23 -2.44 1.64
C PHE A 13 -19.49 -1.16 2.50
N HIS A 14 -18.47 -0.42 3.01
CA HIS A 14 -17.58 0.43 2.19
C HIS A 14 -16.30 0.94 2.93
N SER A 15 -15.11 0.47 2.53
CA SER A 15 -13.79 1.16 2.59
C SER A 15 -13.16 1.58 3.95
N PRO A 16 -11.93 1.15 4.27
CA PRO A 16 -11.15 1.68 5.40
C PRO A 16 -9.99 2.64 5.01
N LEU A 17 -9.64 3.52 5.96
CA LEU A 17 -8.35 4.21 6.10
C LEU A 17 -7.66 3.69 7.38
N PRO A 18 -6.32 3.52 7.42
CA PRO A 18 -5.62 3.18 8.66
C PRO A 18 -5.22 4.45 9.44
N ALA A 19 -5.48 4.44 10.75
CA ALA A 19 -4.90 5.37 11.73
C ALA A 19 -3.75 4.69 12.52
N PHE A 20 -2.83 5.48 13.06
CA PHE A 20 -1.64 5.03 13.78
C PHE A 20 -1.83 5.21 15.31
N PHE A 21 -1.24 4.34 16.17
CA PHE A 21 -1.45 4.33 17.64
C PHE A 21 -0.12 4.14 18.43
N GLU A 22 -0.09 4.53 19.73
CA GLU A 22 1.12 4.66 20.60
C GLU A 22 0.95 4.08 22.06
N GLY A 23 2.00 3.55 22.72
CA GLY A 23 1.98 2.45 23.77
C GLY A 23 3.20 1.48 23.78
N ASN A 24 3.09 0.13 23.99
CA ASN A 24 4.25 -0.81 24.06
C ASN A 24 4.17 -2.30 23.54
N GLY A 25 3.13 -2.78 22.85
CA GLY A 25 3.07 -4.19 22.35
C GLY A 25 2.64 -4.32 20.88
N THR A 26 3.08 -5.39 20.20
CA THR A 26 2.78 -5.68 18.78
C THR A 26 1.50 -6.51 18.65
N SER A 27 0.36 -5.85 18.43
CA SER A 27 -0.93 -6.53 18.30
C SER A 27 -1.20 -7.04 16.88
N TYR A 28 -1.49 -8.34 16.75
CA TYR A 28 -1.85 -8.97 15.47
C TYR A 28 -3.37 -9.15 15.35
N PHE A 29 -3.90 -9.12 14.13
CA PHE A 29 -5.30 -9.43 13.84
C PHE A 29 -5.50 -10.92 13.59
N ILE A 30 -6.63 -11.45 14.05
CA ILE A 30 -7.11 -12.79 13.67
C ILE A 30 -8.09 -12.65 12.52
N GLU A 31 -7.79 -13.31 11.39
CA GLU A 31 -8.55 -13.14 10.14
C GLU A 31 -9.75 -14.12 10.02
N ASP A 32 -9.79 -15.18 10.84
CA ASP A 32 -10.77 -16.29 10.78
C ASP A 32 -11.70 -16.39 12.02
N VAL A 33 -12.20 -15.26 12.54
CA VAL A 33 -13.26 -15.30 13.58
C VAL A 33 -14.61 -15.64 12.93
N GLN A 34 -15.07 -16.88 13.10
CA GLN A 34 -16.40 -17.31 12.65
C GLN A 34 -17.45 -16.90 13.69
N VAL A 35 -18.58 -16.36 13.22
CA VAL A 35 -19.74 -16.04 14.06
C VAL A 35 -20.88 -16.96 13.64
N SER A 36 -21.34 -17.80 14.56
CA SER A 36 -22.57 -18.59 14.39
C SER A 36 -23.63 -18.15 15.40
N LEU A 37 -24.90 -18.21 14.99
CA LEU A 37 -26.04 -18.01 15.89
C LEU A 37 -26.51 -19.38 16.38
N ASN A 38 -26.75 -19.52 17.68
CA ASN A 38 -27.47 -20.67 18.22
C ASN A 38 -28.99 -20.41 18.23
N ASP A 39 -29.78 -21.45 18.57
CA ASP A 39 -31.25 -21.36 18.62
C ASP A 39 -31.80 -20.39 19.68
N GLU A 40 -30.94 -19.90 20.59
CA GLU A 40 -31.25 -18.97 21.69
C GLU A 40 -30.82 -17.51 21.38
N GLN A 41 -30.42 -17.21 20.15
CA GLN A 41 -29.91 -15.90 19.70
C GLN A 41 -28.54 -15.48 20.27
N HIS A 42 -27.79 -16.40 20.91
CA HIS A 42 -26.43 -16.13 21.32
C HIS A 42 -25.46 -16.18 20.13
N HIS A 43 -24.48 -15.28 20.14
CA HIS A 43 -23.39 -15.28 19.18
C HIS A 43 -22.25 -16.17 19.69
N HIS A 44 -21.96 -17.22 18.94
CA HIS A 44 -20.86 -18.13 19.22
C HIS A 44 -19.67 -17.79 18.32
N LEU A 45 -18.52 -17.47 18.93
CA LEU A 45 -17.29 -17.06 18.27
C LEU A 45 -16.25 -18.17 18.33
N THR A 46 -15.71 -18.56 17.18
CA THR A 46 -14.60 -19.52 17.07
C THR A 46 -13.51 -18.98 16.15
N TRP A 47 -12.25 -19.28 16.46
CA TRP A 47 -11.10 -18.94 15.60
C TRP A 47 -9.96 -19.95 15.77
N HIS A 48 -9.00 -19.93 14.84
CA HIS A 48 -7.78 -20.71 15.00
C HIS A 48 -6.82 -20.01 15.98
N PRO A 49 -6.45 -20.63 17.11
CA PRO A 49 -5.58 -20.02 18.09
C PRO A 49 -4.11 -20.10 17.67
N PHE A 50 -3.36 -19.07 18.03
CA PHE A 50 -1.92 -19.17 18.28
C PHE A 50 -1.69 -19.76 19.70
N GLU A 51 -0.64 -20.55 19.86
CA GLU A 51 -0.27 -21.07 21.18
C GLU A 51 0.23 -19.93 22.09
N ASN A 52 -0.19 -19.97 23.37
CA ASN A 52 0.20 -19.01 24.42
C ASN A 52 -0.17 -17.54 24.14
N ALA A 53 -1.15 -17.29 23.29
CA ALA A 53 -1.68 -15.97 23.00
C ALA A 53 -2.87 -15.60 23.91
N THR A 54 -2.90 -14.32 24.33
CA THR A 54 -4.11 -13.70 24.89
C THR A 54 -4.86 -12.94 23.79
N TYR A 55 -6.17 -13.10 23.76
CA TYR A 55 -7.08 -12.52 22.78
C TYR A 55 -7.97 -11.45 23.40
N PHE A 56 -7.99 -10.25 22.80
CA PHE A 56 -8.93 -9.19 23.15
C PHE A 56 -9.98 -9.05 22.05
N ILE A 57 -11.26 -9.23 22.40
CA ILE A 57 -12.38 -9.28 21.45
C ILE A 57 -13.21 -7.99 21.57
N PHE A 58 -13.42 -7.31 20.44
CA PHE A 58 -14.23 -6.08 20.37
C PHE A 58 -15.38 -6.24 19.38
N GLY A 59 -16.55 -5.71 19.74
CA GLY A 59 -17.73 -5.67 18.90
C GLY A 59 -18.24 -4.26 18.65
N GLY A 60 -18.81 -4.06 17.47
CA GLY A 60 -19.46 -2.79 17.09
C GLY A 60 -20.77 -2.99 16.32
N ASN A 61 -21.64 -2.00 16.43
CA ASN A 61 -22.95 -1.95 15.77
C ASN A 61 -22.91 -1.30 14.37
N THR A 62 -21.73 -0.99 13.83
CA THR A 62 -21.52 -0.41 12.50
C THR A 62 -20.64 -1.30 11.60
N PRO A 63 -20.87 -1.38 10.27
CA PRO A 63 -20.04 -2.17 9.36
C PRO A 63 -18.57 -1.72 9.30
N ASP A 64 -18.34 -0.42 9.45
CA ASP A 64 -17.01 0.19 9.38
C ASP A 64 -16.32 0.29 10.75
N PHE A 65 -16.86 -0.40 11.77
CA PHE A 65 -16.37 -0.38 13.15
C PHE A 65 -14.87 -0.66 13.23
N PHE A 66 -14.19 0.15 14.04
CA PHE A 66 -12.80 0.01 14.41
C PHE A 66 -12.73 0.36 15.90
N PRO A 67 -12.22 -0.51 16.79
CA PRO A 67 -12.24 -0.20 18.21
C PRO A 67 -11.28 0.95 18.49
N ASP A 68 -11.84 2.06 18.94
CA ASP A 68 -11.11 3.13 19.61
C ASP A 68 -11.19 2.88 21.11
N PHE A 69 -10.06 2.42 21.67
CA PHE A 69 -9.87 2.07 23.08
C PHE A 69 -10.10 3.25 24.03
N ASP A 70 -10.07 4.48 23.51
CA ASP A 70 -10.26 5.70 24.31
C ASP A 70 -11.71 6.27 24.12
N SER A 71 -12.60 5.58 23.38
CA SER A 71 -14.00 5.99 23.11
C SER A 71 -15.06 5.07 23.75
N GLN A 72 -16.22 5.65 24.10
CA GLN A 72 -17.38 4.90 24.63
C GLN A 72 -18.18 4.13 23.57
N GLU A 73 -17.79 4.18 22.30
CA GLU A 73 -18.51 3.51 21.19
C GLU A 73 -18.01 2.08 20.92
N SER A 74 -16.91 1.67 21.55
CA SER A 74 -16.41 0.29 21.46
C SER A 74 -16.91 -0.56 22.63
N VAL A 75 -17.51 -1.73 22.32
CA VAL A 75 -17.85 -2.73 23.33
C VAL A 75 -16.71 -3.73 23.39
N PHE A 76 -15.93 -3.68 24.47
CA PHE A 76 -15.06 -4.78 24.86
C PHE A 76 -15.94 -5.98 25.23
N ILE A 77 -15.77 -7.08 24.51
CA ILE A 77 -16.56 -8.30 24.69
C ILE A 77 -15.88 -9.21 25.72
N ALA A 78 -14.59 -9.51 25.51
CA ALA A 78 -13.86 -10.46 26.33
C ALA A 78 -12.33 -10.34 26.19
N GLU A 79 -11.63 -10.76 27.24
CA GLU A 79 -10.24 -11.20 27.20
C GLU A 79 -10.23 -12.70 27.45
N THR A 80 -9.54 -13.48 26.60
CA THR A 80 -9.55 -14.95 26.67
C THR A 80 -8.27 -15.57 26.12
N GLN A 81 -7.96 -16.79 26.57
CA GLN A 81 -6.87 -17.63 26.05
C GLN A 81 -7.39 -18.89 25.32
N VAL A 82 -8.71 -19.11 25.30
CA VAL A 82 -9.34 -20.24 24.59
C VAL A 82 -9.90 -19.81 23.23
N PRO A 83 -9.82 -20.67 22.19
CA PRO A 83 -10.22 -20.35 20.80
C PRO A 83 -11.73 -20.28 20.53
N GLU A 84 -12.54 -20.42 21.57
CA GLU A 84 -13.98 -20.59 21.52
C GLU A 84 -14.58 -19.76 22.66
N PHE A 85 -15.52 -18.87 22.35
CA PHE A 85 -16.12 -17.99 23.33
C PHE A 85 -17.60 -17.72 22.99
N LEU A 86 -18.48 -17.94 23.95
CA LEU A 86 -19.91 -17.64 23.85
C LEU A 86 -20.15 -16.20 24.31
N VAL A 87 -20.81 -15.39 23.46
CA VAL A 87 -21.13 -14.00 23.77
C VAL A 87 -22.60 -13.84 24.09
N GLU A 88 -22.90 -13.75 25.40
CA GLU A 88 -24.23 -13.41 25.92
C GLU A 88 -24.45 -11.88 25.90
N TYR A 89 -24.63 -11.29 24.70
CA TYR A 89 -25.00 -9.87 24.56
C TYR A 89 -26.22 -9.68 23.65
N PRO A 90 -27.20 -8.84 24.03
CA PRO A 90 -28.48 -8.69 23.32
C PRO A 90 -28.41 -7.75 22.10
N PHE A 91 -27.22 -7.49 21.53
CA PHE A 91 -27.04 -6.57 20.40
C PHE A 91 -26.37 -7.27 19.21
N PRO A 92 -26.88 -7.06 17.98
CA PRO A 92 -26.26 -7.63 16.78
C PRO A 92 -24.93 -6.94 16.50
N PHE A 93 -23.83 -7.68 16.67
CA PHE A 93 -22.51 -7.22 16.23
C PHE A 93 -22.39 -7.36 14.71
N TYR A 94 -22.16 -6.25 14.01
CA TYR A 94 -21.94 -6.26 12.56
C TYR A 94 -20.50 -6.67 12.20
N LYS A 95 -19.60 -6.58 13.18
CA LYS A 95 -18.20 -6.94 13.06
C LYS A 95 -17.62 -7.25 14.43
N VAL A 96 -16.81 -8.32 14.48
CA VAL A 96 -15.97 -8.67 15.61
C VAL A 96 -14.52 -8.52 15.19
N THR A 97 -13.64 -8.12 16.11
CA THR A 97 -12.19 -8.05 15.86
C THR A 97 -11.45 -8.60 17.07
N ALA A 98 -10.56 -9.56 16.84
CA ALA A 98 -9.72 -10.17 17.86
C ALA A 98 -8.25 -9.76 17.68
N TYR A 99 -7.62 -9.38 18.79
CA TYR A 99 -6.24 -8.91 18.88
C TYR A 99 -5.39 -9.94 19.61
N VAL A 100 -4.24 -10.27 19.05
CA VAL A 100 -3.25 -11.18 19.66
C VAL A 100 -2.10 -10.36 20.24
N ASP A 101 -1.82 -10.53 21.52
CA ASP A 101 -0.51 -10.17 22.09
C ASP A 101 0.41 -11.40 21.92
N ALA A 102 1.35 -11.32 20.98
CA ALA A 102 2.21 -12.44 20.61
C ALA A 102 3.62 -12.30 21.23
N PRO A 103 4.28 -13.40 21.61
CA PRO A 103 5.62 -13.34 22.19
C PRO A 103 6.67 -12.81 21.20
N LEU A 104 7.72 -12.17 21.76
CA LEU A 104 8.75 -11.42 21.03
C LEU A 104 9.51 -12.22 19.96
N ASP A 105 9.56 -13.55 20.06
CA ASP A 105 10.23 -14.43 19.11
C ASP A 105 9.46 -14.58 17.77
N PHE A 106 8.21 -14.13 17.71
CA PHE A 106 7.44 -14.06 16.47
C PHE A 106 8.01 -13.03 15.48
N GLU A 107 8.52 -11.90 15.99
CA GLU A 107 9.15 -10.88 15.14
C GLU A 107 10.45 -11.42 14.51
N GLU A 108 11.24 -12.24 15.21
CA GLU A 108 12.53 -12.70 14.69
C GLU A 108 12.40 -13.70 13.52
N LYS A 109 11.32 -14.50 13.48
CA LYS A 109 11.04 -15.45 12.38
C LYS A 109 10.44 -14.79 11.13
N PHE A 110 9.74 -13.67 11.27
CA PHE A 110 9.01 -13.00 10.18
C PHE A 110 9.48 -11.58 9.85
N ALA A 111 10.44 -11.03 10.62
CA ALA A 111 11.14 -9.81 10.27
C ALA A 111 11.68 -9.94 8.83
N PRO A 112 11.41 -8.97 7.94
CA PRO A 112 12.01 -8.96 6.62
C PRO A 112 13.52 -8.94 6.80
N ARG A 113 14.21 -10.00 6.38
CA ARG A 113 15.68 -10.10 6.44
C ARG A 113 16.26 -8.78 5.94
N SER A 114 16.99 -8.09 6.82
CA SER A 114 17.60 -6.81 6.50
C SER A 114 18.45 -6.97 5.24
N LEU A 115 18.19 -6.12 4.24
CA LEU A 115 18.98 -6.16 3.01
C LEU A 115 20.39 -5.71 3.34
N SER A 116 21.38 -6.45 2.84
CA SER A 116 22.78 -6.02 2.92
C SER A 116 22.99 -4.73 2.11
N GLU A 117 24.08 -4.00 2.37
CA GLU A 117 24.42 -2.85 1.53
C GLU A 117 24.68 -3.30 0.07
N GLU A 118 25.17 -4.53 -0.13
CA GLU A 118 25.34 -5.20 -1.42
C GLU A 118 24.00 -5.43 -2.13
N ASP A 119 22.96 -5.88 -1.42
CA ASP A 119 21.61 -6.02 -1.97
C ASP A 119 21.04 -4.66 -2.40
N LEU A 120 21.27 -3.61 -1.60
CA LEU A 120 20.79 -2.26 -1.88
C LEU A 120 21.42 -1.66 -3.13
N LYS A 121 22.73 -1.87 -3.36
CA LYS A 121 23.44 -1.46 -4.60
C LYS A 121 22.75 -1.97 -5.87
N SER A 122 22.13 -3.16 -5.84
CA SER A 122 21.38 -3.70 -6.99
C SER A 122 20.10 -2.91 -7.37
N PHE A 123 19.65 -2.01 -6.49
CA PHE A 123 18.51 -1.12 -6.69
C PHE A 123 18.91 0.33 -6.96
N GLU A 124 20.19 0.69 -6.78
CA GLU A 124 20.68 2.05 -6.95
C GLU A 124 20.69 2.54 -8.40
N LEU A 125 20.72 3.86 -8.52
CA LEU A 125 20.88 4.57 -9.78
C LEU A 125 22.33 4.39 -10.27
N PRO A 126 22.55 3.81 -11.47
CA PRO A 126 23.89 3.57 -11.99
C PRO A 126 24.78 4.82 -11.97
N GLU A 127 26.08 4.65 -11.72
CA GLU A 127 27.05 5.75 -11.62
C GLU A 127 27.16 6.57 -12.92
N ASP A 128 27.03 5.90 -14.07
CA ASP A 128 27.03 6.49 -15.40
C ASP A 128 25.69 7.15 -15.78
N HIS A 129 24.64 6.98 -14.96
CA HIS A 129 23.32 7.49 -15.29
C HIS A 129 23.30 9.03 -15.32
N LYS A 130 22.77 9.60 -16.41
CA LYS A 130 22.72 11.05 -16.71
C LYS A 130 22.14 11.98 -15.63
N LEU A 131 21.50 11.43 -14.59
CA LEU A 131 20.99 12.18 -13.46
C LEU A 131 21.95 12.24 -12.27
N ARG A 132 22.92 11.31 -12.12
CA ARG A 132 23.73 11.14 -10.90
C ARG A 132 24.37 12.46 -10.48
N LYS A 133 25.24 13.02 -11.34
CA LYS A 133 25.86 14.36 -11.18
C LYS A 133 24.87 15.51 -10.91
N LYS A 134 23.61 15.40 -11.37
CA LYS A 134 22.58 16.41 -11.13
C LYS A 134 21.95 16.25 -9.75
N LEU A 135 21.71 15.01 -9.31
CA LEU A 135 21.24 14.67 -7.98
C LEU A 135 22.30 15.00 -6.94
N ASP A 136 23.56 14.62 -7.18
CA ASP A 136 24.71 14.98 -6.33
C ASP A 136 24.74 16.49 -6.09
N LYS A 137 24.69 17.31 -7.15
CA LYS A 137 24.67 18.78 -7.06
C LYS A 137 23.42 19.39 -6.39
N ILE A 138 22.31 18.65 -6.31
CA ILE A 138 21.10 19.08 -5.60
C ILE A 138 21.23 18.73 -4.11
N PHE A 139 21.60 17.47 -3.82
CA PHE A 139 21.57 16.88 -2.49
C PHE A 139 22.88 17.04 -1.70
N SER A 140 23.99 17.47 -2.31
CA SER A 140 25.21 17.90 -1.61
C SER A 140 25.05 19.23 -0.85
N LYS A 141 23.82 19.76 -0.78
CA LYS A 141 23.47 20.96 0.00
C LYS A 141 22.81 20.51 1.28
N ASN A 142 23.25 21.05 2.41
CA ASN A 142 22.77 20.58 3.70
C ASN A 142 21.27 20.85 3.89
N GLY A 143 20.58 19.86 4.47
CA GLY A 143 19.19 20.00 4.88
C GLY A 143 18.15 20.08 3.77
N VAL A 144 18.43 19.64 2.53
CA VAL A 144 17.44 19.61 1.44
C VAL A 144 16.19 18.78 1.80
N LEU A 145 16.36 17.71 2.58
CA LEU A 145 15.28 16.85 3.08
C LEU A 145 14.70 17.30 4.45
N ALA A 146 15.24 18.36 5.07
CA ALA A 146 14.81 18.78 6.42
C ALA A 146 13.32 19.16 6.50
N SER A 147 12.73 19.64 5.40
CA SER A 147 11.29 19.88 5.33
C SER A 147 10.78 20.03 3.89
N ASN A 148 9.46 20.00 3.74
CA ASN A 148 8.76 20.44 2.53
C ASN A 148 9.21 21.83 2.03
N ASN A 149 9.53 22.76 2.95
CA ASN A 149 9.98 24.10 2.58
C ASN A 149 11.45 24.11 2.13
N ALA A 150 12.30 23.22 2.67
CA ALA A 150 13.66 23.03 2.20
C ALA A 150 13.68 22.45 0.76
N LEU A 151 12.84 21.44 0.47
CA LEU A 151 12.65 20.92 -0.88
C LEU A 151 12.22 22.03 -1.88
N LYS A 152 11.24 22.88 -1.52
CA LYS A 152 10.86 24.05 -2.33
C LYS A 152 12.05 24.98 -2.58
N LYS A 153 12.79 25.36 -1.52
CA LYS A 153 13.98 26.23 -1.61
C LYS A 153 15.10 25.63 -2.47
N ALA A 154 15.23 24.30 -2.48
CA ALA A 154 16.17 23.57 -3.35
C ALA A 154 15.76 23.56 -4.83
N GLY A 155 14.53 23.99 -5.17
CA GLY A 155 14.05 24.12 -6.55
C GLY A 155 13.02 23.05 -6.97
N PHE A 156 12.56 22.20 -6.04
CA PHE A 156 11.50 21.24 -6.30
C PHE A 156 10.14 21.92 -6.44
N ARG A 157 9.32 21.41 -7.36
CA ARG A 157 8.00 21.94 -7.77
C ARG A 157 6.99 20.79 -7.89
N ARG A 158 5.70 21.15 -7.98
CA ARG A 158 4.57 20.19 -8.06
C ARG A 158 4.63 19.11 -6.98
N MET A 159 4.88 19.54 -5.73
CA MET A 159 4.99 18.63 -4.59
C MET A 159 3.61 18.11 -4.21
N ILE A 160 3.40 16.82 -4.36
CA ILE A 160 2.21 16.10 -3.91
C ILE A 160 2.58 15.45 -2.57
N LYS A 161 1.85 15.79 -1.50
CA LYS A 161 1.95 15.05 -0.23
C LYS A 161 1.20 13.74 -0.37
N CYS A 162 1.85 12.65 0.04
CA CYS A 162 1.28 11.31 0.10
C CYS A 162 1.10 10.86 1.56
N LYS A 163 0.57 9.64 1.75
CA LYS A 163 0.48 8.98 3.05
C LYS A 163 1.87 8.87 3.71
N ALA A 164 1.90 8.76 5.05
CA ALA A 164 3.10 8.65 5.87
C ALA A 164 4.15 9.78 5.68
N GLY A 165 3.73 10.96 5.21
CA GLY A 165 4.63 12.12 5.05
C GLY A 165 5.56 12.08 3.82
N MET A 166 5.42 11.07 2.96
CA MET A 166 6.16 11.00 1.69
C MET A 166 5.74 12.15 0.76
N VAL A 167 6.71 12.69 0.01
CA VAL A 167 6.52 13.76 -0.98
C VAL A 167 6.91 13.26 -2.36
N VAL A 168 6.05 13.44 -3.35
CA VAL A 168 6.38 13.25 -4.76
C VAL A 168 6.62 14.62 -5.40
N ALA A 169 7.78 14.83 -6.02
CA ALA A 169 8.17 16.14 -6.56
C ALA A 169 8.90 16.06 -7.90
N LYS A 170 8.81 17.15 -8.70
CA LYS A 170 9.63 17.38 -9.90
C LYS A 170 10.70 18.43 -9.62
N HIS A 171 11.85 18.34 -10.29
CA HIS A 171 12.83 19.44 -10.35
C HIS A 171 13.16 19.74 -11.82
N PRO A 172 13.18 21.00 -12.28
CA PRO A 172 13.52 21.36 -13.66
C PRO A 172 14.84 20.80 -14.23
N LYS A 173 15.79 20.37 -13.40
CA LYS A 173 17.06 19.76 -13.84
C LYS A 173 16.95 18.25 -14.09
N LEU A 174 15.93 17.60 -13.51
CA LEU A 174 15.67 16.17 -13.55
C LEU A 174 14.57 15.86 -14.59
N GLU A 175 14.73 16.40 -15.80
CA GLU A 175 13.77 16.26 -16.89
C GLU A 175 13.49 14.79 -17.25
N GLY A 176 12.21 14.44 -17.35
CA GLY A 176 11.74 13.06 -17.57
C GLY A 176 11.68 12.21 -16.28
N TYR A 177 11.87 12.81 -15.10
CA TYR A 177 11.86 12.10 -13.82
C TYR A 177 11.16 12.86 -12.69
N ARG A 178 10.79 12.12 -11.65
CA ARG A 178 10.30 12.57 -10.36
C ARG A 178 11.13 11.95 -9.25
N ILE A 179 11.09 12.57 -8.08
CA ILE A 179 11.53 11.90 -6.84
C ILE A 179 10.30 11.54 -6.00
N LYS A 180 10.37 10.42 -5.27
CA LYS A 180 9.65 10.26 -4.00
C LYS A 180 10.68 10.32 -2.87
N ALA A 181 10.40 11.13 -1.83
CA ALA A 181 11.29 11.27 -0.68
C ALA A 181 10.46 11.45 0.60
N TYR A 182 10.99 11.00 1.73
CA TYR A 182 10.51 11.39 3.05
C TYR A 182 11.35 12.58 3.54
N THR A 183 10.78 13.44 4.38
CA THR A 183 11.54 14.47 5.08
C THR A 183 12.25 13.87 6.30
N ASP A 184 13.24 14.59 6.83
CA ASP A 184 14.00 14.16 8.02
C ASP A 184 13.11 13.96 9.27
N SER A 185 11.87 14.48 9.25
CA SER A 185 10.84 14.31 10.30
C SER A 185 10.04 12.99 10.23
N TYR A 186 10.22 12.18 9.19
CA TYR A 186 9.75 10.79 9.21
C TYR A 186 10.65 9.96 10.12
N ASN A 187 10.18 8.84 10.68
CA ASN A 187 10.99 7.96 11.55
C ASN A 187 11.14 6.50 11.06
N GLY A 188 10.36 6.05 10.07
CA GLY A 188 10.45 4.68 9.54
C GLY A 188 11.61 4.47 8.55
N GLU A 189 11.80 3.24 8.08
CA GLU A 189 12.84 2.89 7.09
C GLU A 189 12.38 3.12 5.64
N GLU A 190 12.85 4.19 5.00
CA GLU A 190 12.40 4.56 3.65
C GLU A 190 12.83 3.58 2.57
N TRP A 191 13.99 2.94 2.75
CA TRP A 191 14.58 2.02 1.78
C TRP A 191 13.72 0.77 1.55
N GLN A 192 13.00 0.28 2.57
CA GLN A 192 12.13 -0.88 2.44
C GLN A 192 10.97 -0.60 1.46
N ALA A 193 10.26 0.49 1.71
CA ALA A 193 9.13 0.93 0.90
C ALA A 193 9.53 1.29 -0.54
N PHE A 194 10.77 1.76 -0.74
CA PHE A 194 11.33 2.06 -2.05
C PHE A 194 11.85 0.83 -2.80
N THR A 195 12.54 -0.10 -2.14
CA THR A 195 13.00 -1.35 -2.77
C THR A 195 11.83 -2.25 -3.19
N ARG A 196 10.76 -2.35 -2.38
CA ARG A 196 9.49 -2.97 -2.80
C ARG A 196 8.98 -2.37 -4.11
N ARG A 197 8.94 -1.04 -4.22
CA ARG A 197 8.51 -0.32 -5.44
C ARG A 197 9.38 -0.57 -6.67
N ILE A 198 10.68 -0.81 -6.47
CA ILE A 198 11.59 -1.15 -7.58
C ILE A 198 11.39 -2.61 -7.99
N LYS A 199 11.34 -3.56 -7.03
CA LYS A 199 11.06 -4.98 -7.28
C LYS A 199 9.74 -5.18 -8.04
N GLY A 200 8.65 -4.58 -7.58
CA GLY A 200 7.34 -4.62 -8.24
C GLY A 200 7.37 -4.06 -9.67
N SER A 201 8.09 -2.95 -9.91
CA SER A 201 8.20 -2.39 -11.26
C SER A 201 9.05 -3.23 -12.24
N ARG A 202 10.06 -3.95 -11.73
CA ARG A 202 10.86 -4.91 -12.52
C ARG A 202 10.01 -6.13 -12.87
N LEU A 203 9.26 -6.66 -11.90
CA LEU A 203 8.35 -7.80 -12.07
C LEU A 203 7.26 -7.50 -13.11
N ILE A 204 6.53 -6.40 -12.94
CA ILE A 204 5.45 -5.99 -13.86
C ILE A 204 5.99 -5.75 -15.28
N ARG A 205 7.18 -5.15 -15.44
CA ARG A 205 7.76 -4.97 -16.77
C ARG A 205 7.99 -6.30 -17.46
N LYS A 206 8.59 -7.28 -16.77
CA LYS A 206 8.82 -8.63 -17.31
C LYS A 206 7.50 -9.31 -17.72
N SER A 207 6.44 -9.16 -16.94
CA SER A 207 5.11 -9.71 -17.26
C SER A 207 4.48 -9.00 -18.47
N ILE A 208 4.54 -7.65 -18.55
CA ILE A 208 4.09 -6.88 -19.73
C ILE A 208 4.86 -7.29 -21.00
N ASP A 209 6.17 -7.48 -20.90
CA ASP A 209 7.03 -7.90 -22.01
C ASP A 209 6.68 -9.32 -22.48
N ALA A 210 6.53 -10.27 -21.55
CA ALA A 210 6.18 -11.66 -21.85
C ALA A 210 4.82 -11.80 -22.57
N HIS A 211 3.83 -10.99 -22.19
CA HIS A 211 2.52 -10.94 -22.83
C HIS A 211 2.43 -9.97 -24.02
N GLN A 212 3.54 -9.30 -24.39
CA GLN A 212 3.62 -8.32 -25.49
C GLN A 212 2.66 -7.11 -25.33
N LEU A 213 2.30 -6.77 -24.08
CA LEU A 213 1.29 -5.77 -23.73
C LEU A 213 1.81 -4.31 -23.72
N ASN A 214 3.07 -4.08 -24.13
CA ASN A 214 3.74 -2.77 -24.15
C ASN A 214 3.01 -1.65 -24.91
N HIS A 215 2.12 -2.03 -25.82
CA HIS A 215 1.27 -1.12 -26.62
C HIS A 215 -0.01 -0.67 -25.88
N LEU A 216 -0.38 -1.33 -24.77
CA LEU A 216 -1.54 -1.00 -23.93
C LEU A 216 -1.13 -0.52 -22.53
N LEU A 217 -0.08 -1.14 -21.99
CA LEU A 217 0.39 -1.00 -20.60
C LEU A 217 1.83 -0.53 -20.57
N ASN A 218 2.21 0.15 -19.49
CA ASN A 218 3.57 0.58 -19.24
C ASN A 218 3.84 0.65 -17.72
N VAL A 219 5.11 0.74 -17.34
CA VAL A 219 5.53 0.84 -15.94
C VAL A 219 6.83 1.66 -15.86
N PRO A 220 6.94 2.65 -14.97
CA PRO A 220 8.13 3.50 -14.85
C PRO A 220 9.36 2.70 -14.43
N LYS A 221 10.54 3.08 -14.94
CA LYS A 221 11.81 2.68 -14.32
C LYS A 221 11.96 3.39 -12.98
N LYS A 222 12.50 2.68 -11.99
CA LYS A 222 12.63 3.13 -10.60
C LYS A 222 14.01 2.72 -10.06
N TRP A 223 14.63 3.58 -9.27
CA TRP A 223 15.95 3.38 -8.66
C TRP A 223 16.01 4.04 -7.28
N LEU A 224 16.85 3.52 -6.39
CA LEU A 224 17.31 4.26 -5.22
C LEU A 224 18.36 5.29 -5.65
N TYR A 225 18.43 6.42 -4.96
CA TYR A 225 19.60 7.29 -4.95
C TYR A 225 20.02 7.50 -3.50
N ALA A 226 21.25 7.12 -3.19
CA ALA A 226 21.85 7.37 -1.89
C ALA A 226 22.15 8.86 -1.72
N VAL A 227 21.67 9.45 -0.63
CA VAL A 227 21.96 10.85 -0.28
C VAL A 227 23.37 10.93 0.30
N PRO A 228 24.25 11.84 -0.18
CA PRO A 228 25.61 11.99 0.35
C PRO A 228 25.60 12.28 1.86
N LYS A 229 26.45 11.59 2.63
CA LYS A 229 26.51 11.73 4.10
C LYS A 229 26.85 13.16 4.53
N GLU A 230 27.62 13.86 3.71
CA GLU A 230 28.08 15.24 3.88
C GLU A 230 26.92 16.24 3.89
N ALA A 231 25.75 15.86 3.35
CA ALA A 231 24.53 16.68 3.36
C ALA A 231 23.88 16.82 4.76
N GLY A 232 24.38 16.08 5.76
CA GLY A 232 23.88 16.13 7.14
C GLY A 232 22.44 15.65 7.32
N SER A 233 21.86 14.96 6.33
CA SER A 233 20.53 14.34 6.46
C SER A 233 20.68 12.96 7.08
N PRO A 234 19.84 12.58 8.08
CA PRO A 234 19.77 11.21 8.58
C PRO A 234 19.16 10.24 7.55
N ARG A 235 18.52 10.76 6.50
CA ARG A 235 17.90 9.95 5.44
C ARG A 235 18.96 9.48 4.45
N LYS A 236 18.93 8.17 4.17
CA LYS A 236 19.91 7.51 3.31
C LYS A 236 19.46 7.49 1.86
N TYR A 237 18.15 7.41 1.58
CA TYR A 237 17.67 7.17 0.22
C TYR A 237 16.48 8.04 -0.23
N ILE A 238 16.44 8.35 -1.52
CA ILE A 238 15.24 8.80 -2.23
C ILE A 238 14.94 7.84 -3.39
N LEU A 239 13.67 7.75 -3.78
CA LEU A 239 13.27 6.97 -4.96
C LEU A 239 13.25 7.86 -6.20
N ILE A 240 14.13 7.58 -7.16
CA ILE A 240 14.08 8.17 -8.50
C ILE A 240 13.08 7.38 -9.34
N VAL A 241 12.12 8.08 -9.95
CA VAL A 241 11.04 7.47 -10.75
C VAL A 241 11.01 8.14 -12.13
N GLN A 242 10.98 7.33 -13.19
CA GLN A 242 10.71 7.83 -14.54
C GLN A 242 9.33 8.49 -14.59
N ASP A 243 9.26 9.68 -15.16
CA ASP A 243 7.99 10.38 -15.36
C ASP A 243 7.29 9.83 -16.62
N MET A 244 6.07 9.34 -16.45
CA MET A 244 5.29 8.68 -17.51
C MET A 244 4.27 9.62 -18.18
N ASP A 245 4.35 10.92 -17.85
CA ASP A 245 3.43 11.97 -18.28
C ASP A 245 1.94 11.58 -18.14
N THR A 246 1.61 11.13 -16.94
CA THR A 246 0.27 10.66 -16.57
C THR A 246 -0.73 11.80 -16.42
N LEU A 247 -1.98 11.53 -16.74
CA LEU A 247 -3.10 12.45 -16.56
C LEU A 247 -3.34 12.74 -15.08
N GLY A 248 -3.82 13.94 -14.77
CA GLY A 248 -4.29 14.29 -13.43
C GLY A 248 -5.61 13.60 -13.08
N TRP A 249 -5.88 13.40 -11.80
CA TRP A 249 -7.02 12.62 -11.27
C TRP A 249 -8.34 12.80 -12.01
N THR A 250 -8.85 14.04 -12.09
CA THR A 250 -10.16 14.34 -12.71
C THR A 250 -10.23 13.92 -14.18
N LEU A 251 -9.17 14.18 -14.96
CA LEU A 251 -9.12 13.80 -16.36
C LEU A 251 -8.93 12.28 -16.53
N ASN A 252 -8.11 11.68 -15.67
CA ASN A 252 -7.89 10.24 -15.64
C ASN A 252 -9.19 9.46 -15.37
N ALA A 253 -10.00 9.86 -14.38
CA ALA A 253 -11.29 9.25 -14.10
C ALA A 253 -12.23 9.27 -15.32
N ASN A 254 -12.31 10.41 -16.02
CA ASN A 254 -13.07 10.51 -17.27
C ASN A 254 -12.52 9.59 -18.37
N TRP A 255 -11.19 9.42 -18.46
CA TRP A 255 -10.56 8.52 -19.44
C TRP A 255 -10.81 7.04 -19.15
N PHE A 256 -10.97 6.64 -17.88
CA PHE A 256 -11.43 5.27 -17.54
C PHE A 256 -12.84 4.99 -18.07
N ALA A 257 -13.74 5.98 -18.06
CA ALA A 257 -15.07 5.83 -18.62
C ALA A 257 -15.09 5.84 -20.16
N LEU A 258 -14.27 6.69 -20.80
CA LEU A 258 -14.33 6.99 -22.24
C LEU A 258 -13.32 6.23 -23.13
N HIS A 259 -12.18 5.79 -22.58
CA HIS A 259 -11.04 5.28 -23.35
C HIS A 259 -10.50 3.92 -22.87
N MET A 260 -11.15 3.34 -21.85
CA MET A 260 -10.95 1.94 -21.50
C MET A 260 -11.58 1.03 -22.56
N THR A 261 -10.92 -0.08 -22.89
CA THR A 261 -11.38 -1.06 -23.88
C THR A 261 -11.26 -2.47 -23.33
N LYS A 262 -11.98 -3.42 -23.93
CA LYS A 262 -11.88 -4.86 -23.59
C LYS A 262 -10.44 -5.37 -23.61
N ALA A 263 -9.64 -4.94 -24.60
CA ALA A 263 -8.22 -5.26 -24.68
C ALA A 263 -7.42 -4.72 -23.47
N LYS A 264 -7.62 -3.44 -23.11
CA LYS A 264 -6.94 -2.85 -21.92
C LYS A 264 -7.38 -3.51 -20.61
N LEU A 265 -8.67 -3.82 -20.45
CA LEU A 265 -9.17 -4.53 -19.27
C LEU A 265 -8.61 -5.95 -19.15
N LYS A 266 -8.59 -6.71 -20.26
CA LYS A 266 -7.98 -8.05 -20.26
C LYS A 266 -6.49 -7.96 -19.91
N ALA A 267 -5.76 -7.01 -20.50
CA ALA A 267 -4.36 -6.75 -20.19
C ALA A 267 -4.13 -6.41 -18.71
N LEU A 268 -4.91 -5.47 -18.14
CA LEU A 268 -4.87 -5.14 -16.71
C LEU A 268 -5.14 -6.37 -15.84
N TYR A 269 -6.21 -7.11 -16.13
CA TYR A 269 -6.59 -8.31 -15.38
C TYR A 269 -5.48 -9.35 -15.35
N THR A 270 -4.88 -9.68 -16.51
CA THR A 270 -3.74 -10.61 -16.61
C THR A 270 -2.59 -10.17 -15.72
N ILE A 271 -2.11 -8.93 -15.86
CA ILE A 271 -0.97 -8.42 -15.08
C ILE A 271 -1.29 -8.37 -13.56
N ILE A 272 -2.52 -7.98 -13.19
CA ILE A 272 -2.94 -7.89 -11.78
C ILE A 272 -3.07 -9.30 -11.14
N LYS A 273 -3.68 -10.26 -11.85
CA LYS A 273 -3.90 -11.64 -11.37
C LYS A 273 -2.58 -12.39 -11.20
N GLU A 274 -1.72 -12.36 -12.22
CA GLU A 274 -0.43 -13.07 -12.20
C GLU A 274 0.54 -12.56 -11.14
N ASN A 275 0.66 -11.23 -11.01
CA ASN A 275 1.63 -10.60 -10.12
C ASN A 275 1.03 -10.23 -8.74
N LYS A 276 -0.21 -10.66 -8.47
CA LYS A 276 -1.01 -10.43 -7.25
C LYS A 276 -0.94 -8.98 -6.75
N LEU A 277 -1.36 -8.05 -7.61
CA LEU A 277 -1.21 -6.61 -7.41
C LEU A 277 -2.42 -5.99 -6.69
N ILE A 278 -2.48 -6.11 -5.36
CA ILE A 278 -3.64 -5.64 -4.56
C ILE A 278 -3.82 -4.12 -4.57
N ASP A 279 -2.77 -3.35 -4.87
CA ASP A 279 -2.77 -1.89 -4.96
C ASP A 279 -3.02 -1.34 -6.37
N SER A 280 -3.05 -2.19 -7.39
CA SER A 280 -3.17 -1.78 -8.80
C SER A 280 -4.60 -1.83 -9.34
N VAL A 281 -5.60 -1.88 -8.44
CA VAL A 281 -7.04 -1.81 -8.75
C VAL A 281 -7.65 -0.41 -8.62
N TYR A 282 -6.82 0.61 -8.36
CA TYR A 282 -7.23 2.01 -8.18
C TYR A 282 -6.72 2.90 -9.34
N PRO A 283 -7.56 3.75 -9.95
CA PRO A 283 -7.18 4.54 -11.13
C PRO A 283 -5.97 5.48 -10.94
N ASP A 284 -5.69 5.93 -9.73
CA ASP A 284 -4.54 6.78 -9.38
C ASP A 284 -3.20 6.02 -9.32
N ASN A 285 -3.25 4.70 -9.10
CA ASN A 285 -2.09 3.81 -9.17
C ASN A 285 -1.87 3.22 -10.58
N ILE A 286 -2.91 3.17 -11.42
CA ILE A 286 -2.85 2.74 -12.83
C ILE A 286 -3.30 3.83 -13.86
N PRO A 287 -2.87 5.10 -13.75
CA PRO A 287 -3.40 6.18 -14.58
C PRO A 287 -3.02 6.06 -16.06
N PHE A 288 -3.89 6.62 -16.91
CA PHE A 288 -3.58 6.90 -18.30
C PHE A 288 -2.43 7.90 -18.44
N SER A 289 -1.65 7.76 -19.51
CA SER A 289 -0.73 8.78 -20.06
C SER A 289 -1.27 9.38 -21.34
N TRP A 290 -0.70 10.50 -21.79
CA TRP A 290 -1.12 11.18 -23.02
C TRP A 290 -0.97 10.31 -24.29
N ASP A 291 -0.09 9.31 -24.27
CA ASP A 291 0.05 8.28 -25.32
C ASP A 291 -1.06 7.20 -25.29
N LYS A 292 -2.07 7.36 -24.42
CA LYS A 292 -3.25 6.49 -24.25
C LYS A 292 -2.97 5.10 -23.68
N ARG A 293 -1.76 4.84 -23.15
CA ARG A 293 -1.45 3.65 -22.34
C ARG A 293 -1.81 3.85 -20.87
N LEU A 294 -1.93 2.75 -20.13
CA LEU A 294 -2.10 2.73 -18.67
C LEU A 294 -0.75 2.46 -17.99
N ASN A 295 -0.49 3.14 -16.86
CA ASN A 295 0.83 3.13 -16.23
C ASN A 295 0.76 2.68 -14.77
N PHE A 296 1.43 1.58 -14.41
CA PHE A 296 1.52 1.13 -13.01
C PHE A 296 2.49 2.02 -12.21
N VAL A 297 2.02 3.17 -11.70
CA VAL A 297 2.90 4.19 -11.10
C VAL A 297 3.26 3.89 -9.64
N ASP A 298 2.31 3.46 -8.82
CA ASP A 298 2.57 2.99 -7.45
C ASP A 298 2.28 1.50 -7.35
N ILE A 299 3.27 0.78 -6.81
CA ILE A 299 3.34 -0.68 -6.74
C ILE A 299 4.15 -0.99 -5.50
N GLU A 300 3.54 -1.03 -4.33
CA GLU A 300 4.18 -1.49 -3.08
C GLU A 300 3.82 -2.93 -2.76
N HIS A 301 2.60 -3.34 -3.10
CA HIS A 301 2.01 -4.62 -2.70
C HIS A 301 1.81 -5.54 -3.91
N PHE A 302 2.89 -6.22 -4.28
CA PHE A 302 2.94 -7.26 -5.32
C PHE A 302 3.23 -8.62 -4.67
N ASN A 303 2.83 -9.72 -5.34
CA ASN A 303 2.90 -11.09 -4.81
C ASN A 303 2.22 -11.30 -3.46
N SER A 304 1.37 -10.36 -3.01
CA SER A 304 0.67 -10.46 -1.73
C SER A 304 -0.40 -11.54 -1.81
N THR A 305 -0.34 -12.50 -0.89
CA THR A 305 -1.33 -13.59 -0.73
C THR A 305 -2.29 -13.36 0.42
N ASN A 306 -1.92 -12.51 1.38
CA ASN A 306 -2.64 -12.32 2.64
C ASN A 306 -3.96 -11.55 2.45
N HIS A 307 -4.15 -10.87 1.32
CA HIS A 307 -5.37 -10.13 1.03
C HIS A 307 -5.88 -10.43 -0.40
N PRO A 308 -7.18 -10.66 -0.58
CA PRO A 308 -7.76 -10.86 -1.91
C PRO A 308 -7.69 -9.56 -2.73
N ILE A 309 -7.44 -9.70 -4.04
CA ILE A 309 -7.40 -8.57 -4.96
C ILE A 309 -8.81 -7.99 -5.11
N GLN A 310 -9.00 -6.74 -4.67
CA GLN A 310 -10.30 -6.09 -4.63
C GLN A 310 -10.72 -5.52 -5.99
N TYR A 311 -10.78 -6.35 -7.03
CA TYR A 311 -11.07 -5.98 -8.43
C TYR A 311 -12.33 -5.10 -8.60
N ARG A 312 -13.32 -5.22 -7.71
CA ARG A 312 -14.55 -4.42 -7.72
C ARG A 312 -14.29 -2.91 -7.60
N LYS A 313 -13.15 -2.48 -7.02
CA LYS A 313 -12.78 -1.06 -6.86
C LYS A 313 -12.59 -0.31 -8.17
N LEU A 314 -12.37 -1.00 -9.28
CA LEU A 314 -12.27 -0.38 -10.60
C LEU A 314 -13.64 -0.07 -11.24
N LEU A 315 -14.70 -0.79 -10.84
CA LEU A 315 -16.03 -0.71 -11.47
C LEU A 315 -16.62 0.72 -11.57
N PRO A 316 -16.56 1.58 -10.53
CA PRO A 316 -17.18 2.90 -10.56
C PRO A 316 -16.62 3.85 -11.64
N TYR A 317 -15.44 3.54 -12.17
CA TYR A 317 -14.74 4.36 -13.16
C TYR A 317 -14.97 3.89 -14.61
N LEU A 318 -15.63 2.74 -14.81
CA LEU A 318 -15.83 2.12 -16.11
C LEU A 318 -17.22 2.43 -16.68
N SER A 319 -17.34 2.53 -18.01
CA SER A 319 -18.65 2.56 -18.68
C SER A 319 -19.45 1.27 -18.42
N PRO A 320 -20.79 1.28 -18.53
CA PRO A 320 -21.61 0.09 -18.24
C PRO A 320 -21.22 -1.18 -19.03
N GLU A 321 -20.82 -1.04 -20.30
CA GLU A 321 -20.31 -2.14 -21.10
C GLU A 321 -18.97 -2.68 -20.53
N MET A 322 -18.06 -1.77 -20.18
CA MET A 322 -16.75 -2.13 -19.62
C MET A 322 -16.87 -2.70 -18.21
N GLN A 323 -17.84 -2.27 -17.40
CA GLN A 323 -18.18 -2.90 -16.12
C GLN A 323 -18.65 -4.35 -16.31
N THR A 324 -19.51 -4.59 -17.30
CA THR A 324 -20.02 -5.93 -17.62
C THR A 324 -18.88 -6.85 -18.05
N TYR A 325 -18.01 -6.37 -18.94
CA TYR A 325 -16.82 -7.12 -19.35
C TYR A 325 -15.84 -7.38 -18.19
N TRP A 326 -15.60 -6.38 -17.33
CA TRP A 326 -14.73 -6.54 -16.15
C TRP A 326 -15.28 -7.59 -15.18
N LYS A 327 -16.59 -7.59 -14.92
CA LYS A 327 -17.25 -8.64 -14.10
C LYS A 327 -17.03 -10.04 -14.69
N SER A 328 -17.13 -10.19 -16.02
CA SER A 328 -16.92 -11.49 -16.70
C SER A 328 -15.47 -11.98 -16.70
N LEU A 329 -14.49 -11.10 -16.47
CA LEU A 329 -13.09 -11.49 -16.21
C LEU A 329 -12.90 -11.92 -14.75
N ILE A 330 -13.53 -11.24 -13.79
CA ILE A 330 -13.42 -11.56 -12.36
C ILE A 330 -14.06 -12.92 -12.02
N SER A 331 -15.06 -13.37 -12.78
CA SER A 331 -15.72 -14.67 -12.61
C SER A 331 -14.96 -15.86 -13.23
N GLN A 332 -13.68 -15.68 -13.59
CA GLN A 332 -12.75 -16.70 -14.12
C GLN A 332 -11.57 -16.91 -13.16
#